data_AF-A0A7Y2CD98-F1
#
_entry.id   AF-A0A7Y2CD98-F1
#
_cell.length_a   1.000
_cell.length_b   1.000
_cell.length_c   1.000
_cell.angle_alpha   90.00
_cell.angle_beta   90.00
_cell.angle_gamma   90.00
#
_symmetry.space_group_name_H-M   'P 1'
#
loop_
_entity.id
_entity.type
_entity.pdbx_description
1 polymer ?
#
loop_
_entity_poly.entity_id
_entity_poly.type
_entity_poly.pdbx_seq_one_letter_code
_entity_poly.pdbx_strand_id
1 'polypeptide(L)'
;MTLDLEVERALARQYNGKAAEKVRKALLSITEDHVMAKSETNLSNARRAVLMLAKGDADKAIYFAGRARQDFRDVIYWAQSETAQ
;
A
#
# COMPACT_ATOMS: atom_id res chain seq x y z
N MET A 1 12.17 9.37 1.42
CA MET A 1 11.22 8.50 2.15
C MET A 1 11.47 7.05 1.78
N THR A 2 11.46 6.17 2.77
CA THR A 2 11.58 4.70 2.60
C THR A 2 10.25 4.04 2.93
N LEU A 3 10.10 2.75 2.58
CA LEU A 3 9.00 1.94 3.11
C LEU A 3 9.40 1.40 4.48
N ASP A 4 8.41 1.14 5.33
CA ASP A 4 8.65 0.44 6.58
C ASP A 4 9.03 -1.03 6.33
N LEU A 5 9.70 -1.64 7.31
CA LEU A 5 10.27 -2.98 7.16
C LEU A 5 9.22 -4.06 6.87
N GLU A 6 8.00 -3.91 7.40
CA GLU A 6 6.92 -4.87 7.16
C GLU A 6 6.42 -4.80 5.72
N VAL A 7 6.20 -3.57 5.22
CA VAL A 7 5.81 -3.33 3.82
C VAL A 7 6.91 -3.80 2.87
N GLU A 8 8.19 -3.57 3.17
CA GLU A 8 9.32 -4.09 2.38
C GLU A 8 9.29 -5.62 2.29
N ARG A 9 9.08 -6.31 3.42
CA ARG A 9 8.98 -7.77 3.47
C ARG A 9 7.75 -8.30 2.72
N ALA A 10 6.61 -7.60 2.81
CA ALA A 10 5.41 -7.97 2.06
C ALA A 10 5.61 -7.80 0.56
N LEU A 11 6.18 -6.67 0.12
CA LEU A 11 6.52 -6.40 -1.27
C LEU A 11 7.44 -7.48 -1.84
N ALA A 12 8.54 -7.79 -1.13
CA ALA A 12 9.52 -8.78 -1.58
C ALA A 12 8.95 -10.21 -1.66
N ARG A 13 7.93 -10.55 -0.87
CA ARG A 13 7.25 -11.85 -0.92
C ARG A 13 6.27 -11.96 -2.09
N GLN A 14 5.63 -10.86 -2.48
CA GLN A 14 4.53 -10.87 -3.44
C GLN A 14 4.98 -10.53 -4.87
N TYR A 15 6.09 -9.82 -5.02
CA TYR A 15 6.54 -9.26 -6.30
C TYR A 15 8.02 -9.51 -6.54
N ASN A 16 8.40 -9.62 -7.82
CA ASN A 16 9.80 -9.75 -8.24
C ASN A 16 10.13 -8.82 -9.42
N GLY A 17 11.43 -8.61 -9.66
CA GLY A 17 11.96 -7.86 -10.80
C GLY A 17 11.27 -6.50 -11.03
N LYS A 18 10.88 -6.25 -12.28
CA LYS A 18 10.23 -4.99 -12.69
C LYS A 18 8.88 -4.74 -12.01
N ALA A 19 8.14 -5.79 -11.66
CA ALA A 19 6.87 -5.63 -10.96
C ALA A 19 7.11 -5.08 -9.55
N ALA A 20 8.09 -5.62 -8.81
CA ALA A 20 8.46 -5.14 -7.49
C ALA A 20 8.89 -3.66 -7.52
N GLU A 21 9.66 -3.24 -8.53
CA GLU A 21 10.08 -1.85 -8.68
C GLU A 21 8.90 -0.91 -8.92
N LYS A 22 7.98 -1.28 -9.83
CA LYS A 22 6.77 -0.49 -10.10
C LYS A 22 5.89 -0.35 -8.87
N VAL A 23 5.65 -1.45 -8.16
CA VAL A 23 4.81 -1.44 -6.95
C VAL A 23 5.49 -0.65 -5.84
N ARG A 24 6.80 -0.80 -5.64
CA ARG A 24 7.58 0.03 -4.70
C ARG A 24 7.39 1.52 -4.99
N LYS A 25 7.54 1.94 -6.25
CA LYS A 25 7.37 3.32 -6.65
C LYS A 25 5.95 3.82 -6.38
N ALA A 26 4.94 2.99 -6.64
CA ALA A 26 3.54 3.32 -6.33
C ALA A 26 3.32 3.49 -4.82
N LEU A 27 3.82 2.59 -3.98
CA LEU A 27 3.72 2.69 -2.52
C LEU A 27 4.44 3.92 -1.95
N LEU A 28 5.63 4.24 -2.48
CA LEU A 28 6.39 5.42 -2.09
C LEU A 28 5.70 6.73 -2.49
N SER A 29 4.83 6.71 -3.49
CA SER A 29 4.04 7.87 -3.88
C SER A 29 2.90 8.20 -2.91
N ILE A 30 2.54 7.25 -2.04
CA ILE A 30 1.72 7.54 -0.86
C ILE A 30 2.67 8.14 0.16
N THR A 31 2.40 9.37 0.56
CA THR A 31 3.20 10.15 1.51
C THR A 31 2.36 10.53 2.72
N GLU A 32 3.00 11.07 3.76
CA GLU A 32 2.31 11.53 4.96
C GLU A 32 1.25 12.59 4.69
N ASP A 33 1.41 13.40 3.65
CA ASP A 33 0.42 14.42 3.25
C ASP A 33 -0.90 13.81 2.75
N HIS A 34 -0.90 12.53 2.37
CA HIS A 34 -2.09 11.81 1.96
C HIS A 34 -2.83 11.15 3.12
N VAL A 35 -2.25 11.16 4.32
CA VAL A 35 -2.83 10.51 5.50
C VAL A 35 -3.11 11.54 6.61
N MET A 36 -4.13 11.28 7.42
CA MET A 36 -4.53 12.20 8.47
C MET A 36 -3.39 12.45 9.46
N ALA A 37 -3.25 13.72 9.85
CA ALA A 37 -2.29 14.20 10.85
C ALA A 37 -0.82 13.86 10.54
N LYS A 38 -0.47 13.58 9.27
CA LYS A 38 0.89 13.16 8.87
C LYS A 38 1.42 11.97 9.68
N SER A 39 0.52 11.05 10.05
CA SER A 39 0.85 9.91 10.88
C SER A 39 1.60 8.84 10.07
N GLU A 40 2.84 8.54 10.47
CA GLU A 40 3.63 7.42 9.92
C GLU A 40 2.88 6.07 10.06
N THR A 41 2.15 5.87 11.16
CA THR A 41 1.32 4.68 11.37
C THR A 41 0.22 4.57 10.31
N ASN A 42 -0.51 5.66 10.04
CA ASN A 42 -1.53 5.65 8.99
C ASN A 42 -0.93 5.44 7.60
N LEU A 43 0.25 6.01 7.34
CA LEU A 43 0.95 5.82 6.09
C LEU A 43 1.36 4.35 5.89
N SER A 44 1.95 3.72 6.91
CA SER A 44 2.32 2.31 6.87
C SER A 44 1.08 1.42 6.69
N ASN A 45 0.01 1.69 7.44
CA ASN A 45 -1.27 0.97 7.31
C ASN A 45 -1.84 1.08 5.90
N ALA A 46 -1.84 2.27 5.30
CA ALA A 46 -2.31 2.48 3.94
C ALA A 46 -1.49 1.68 2.91
N ARG A 47 -0.16 1.73 3.00
CA ARG A 47 0.74 0.97 2.12
C ARG A 47 0.58 -0.54 2.26
N ARG A 48 0.38 -1.02 3.49
CA ARG A 48 0.10 -2.44 3.77
C ARG A 48 -1.26 -2.86 3.22
N ALA A 49 -2.29 -2.04 3.39
CA ALA A 49 -3.63 -2.29 2.86
C ALA A 49 -3.63 -2.41 1.32
N VAL A 50 -2.86 -1.57 0.63
CA VAL A 50 -2.64 -1.68 -0.82
C VAL A 50 -2.10 -3.07 -1.20
N LEU A 51 -1.05 -3.54 -0.53
CA LEU A 51 -0.47 -4.86 -0.80
C LEU A 51 -1.45 -6.00 -0.48
N MET A 52 -2.24 -5.87 0.59
CA MET A 52 -3.25 -6.86 0.97
C MET A 52 -4.35 -6.99 -0.09
N LEU A 53 -4.88 -5.87 -0.57
CA LEU A 53 -5.92 -5.84 -1.61
C LEU A 53 -5.39 -6.29 -2.97
N ALA A 54 -4.12 -6.01 -3.26
CA ALA A 54 -3.50 -6.35 -4.53
C ALA A 54 -3.18 -7.85 -4.68
N LYS A 55 -2.94 -8.58 -3.58
CA LYS A 55 -2.71 -10.04 -3.58
C LYS A 55 -1.66 -10.50 -4.62
N GLY A 56 -0.56 -9.75 -4.77
CA GLY A 56 0.50 -10.05 -5.75
C GLY A 56 0.26 -9.57 -7.18
N ASP A 57 -0.87 -8.91 -7.45
CA ASP A 57 -1.14 -8.27 -8.75
C ASP A 57 -0.58 -6.84 -8.76
N ALA A 58 0.31 -6.54 -9.71
CA ALA A 58 1.02 -5.27 -9.75
C ALA A 58 0.11 -4.11 -10.20
N ASP A 59 -0.83 -4.38 -11.11
CA ASP A 59 -1.74 -3.37 -11.63
C ASP A 59 -2.78 -3.00 -10.57
N LYS A 60 -3.25 -3.99 -9.81
CA LYS A 60 -4.10 -3.72 -8.63
C LYS A 60 -3.37 -2.91 -7.57
N ALA A 61 -2.10 -3.21 -7.28
CA ALA A 61 -1.33 -2.43 -6.32
C ALA A 61 -1.19 -0.96 -6.76
N ILE A 62 -0.95 -0.71 -8.05
CA ILE A 62 -0.90 0.65 -8.60
C ILE A 62 -2.27 1.33 -8.48
N TYR A 63 -3.36 0.62 -8.81
CA TYR A 63 -4.72 1.12 -8.68
C TYR A 63 -5.04 1.52 -7.23
N PHE A 64 -4.84 0.63 -6.26
CA PHE A 64 -5.14 0.90 -4.86
C PHE A 64 -4.21 1.96 -4.26
N ALA A 65 -2.95 2.05 -4.70
CA ALA A 65 -2.09 3.17 -4.32
C ALA A 65 -2.64 4.51 -4.81
N GLY A 66 -3.21 4.55 -6.02
CA GLY A 66 -3.93 5.72 -6.54
C GLY A 66 -5.14 6.09 -5.68
N ARG A 67 -5.92 5.10 -5.24
CA ARG A 67 -7.07 5.29 -4.33
C ARG A 67 -6.63 5.79 -2.95
N ALA A 68 -5.56 5.23 -2.40
CA ALA A 68 -5.04 5.60 -1.08
C ALA A 68 -4.57 7.06 -1.01
N ARG A 69 -4.11 7.64 -2.14
CA ARG A 69 -3.78 9.07 -2.21
C ARG A 69 -5.01 9.98 -2.19
N GLN A 70 -6.19 9.48 -2.56
CA GLN A 70 -7.45 10.23 -2.53
C GLN A 70 -8.11 10.11 -1.16
N ASP A 71 -8.29 8.87 -0.69
CA ASP A 71 -8.72 8.58 0.67
C ASP A 71 -8.10 7.25 1.14
N PHE A 72 -7.10 7.36 2.00
CA PHE A 72 -6.40 6.19 2.54
C PHE A 72 -7.29 5.33 3.45
N ARG A 73 -8.34 5.92 4.05
CA ARG A 73 -9.22 5.23 5.00
C ARG A 73 -10.06 4.18 4.28
N ASP A 74 -10.55 4.51 3.08
CA ASP A 74 -11.27 3.55 2.22
C ASP A 74 -10.42 2.32 1.95
N VAL A 75 -9.15 2.52 1.57
CA VAL A 75 -8.25 1.42 1.25
C VAL A 75 -7.97 0.54 2.48
N ILE A 76 -7.78 1.15 3.66
CA ILE A 76 -7.64 0.40 4.92
C ILE A 76 -8.91 -0.39 5.24
N TYR A 77 -10.08 0.26 5.13
CA TYR A 77 -11.37 -0.35 5.43
C TYR A 77 -11.69 -1.53 4.50
N TRP A 78 -11.44 -1.37 3.19
CA TRP A 78 -11.62 -2.45 2.21
C TRP A 78 -10.70 -3.63 2.53
N ALA A 79 -9.43 -3.38 2.87
CA ALA A 79 -8.48 -4.44 3.22
C ALA A 79 -8.92 -5.22 4.47
N GLN A 80 -9.50 -4.54 5.47
CA GLN A 80 -10.05 -5.18 6.66
C GLN A 80 -11.28 -6.04 6.34
N SER A 81 -12.15 -5.54 5.47
CA SER A 81 -13.39 -6.24 5.07
C SER A 81 -13.10 -7.54 4.28
N GLU A 82 -12.04 -7.57 3.48
CA GLU A 82 -11.57 -8.77 2.77
C GLU A 82 -11.02 -9.86 3.70
N THR A 83 -10.49 -9.50 4.87
CA THR A 83 -9.95 -10.46 5.85
C THR A 83 -10.98 -10.98 6.86
N ALA A 84 -12.20 -10.44 6.85
CA ALA A 84 -13.29 -10.82 7.74
C ALA A 84 -14.19 -11.94 7.15
N GLN A 85 -13.82 -12.50 5.99
CA GLN A 85 -14.49 -13.60 5.29
C GLN A 85 -13.64 -14.87 5.37
#